data_AF-A0A257LK07-F1
#
_entry.id   AF-A0A257LK07-F1
#
_cell.length_a   1.000
_cell.length_b   1.000
_cell.length_c   1.000
_cell.angle_alpha   90.00
_cell.angle_beta   90.00
_cell.angle_gamma   90.00
#
_symmetry.space_group_name_H-M   'P 1'
#
loop_
_entity.id
_entity.type
_entity.pdbx_description
1 polymer ?
#
loop_
_entity_poly.entity_id
_entity_poly.type
_entity_poly.pdbx_seq_one_letter_code
_entity_poly.pdbx_strand_id
1 'polypeptide(L)' 'MNAQAESWRAAELARARRALARGDDVDAVLESLARGLSQKMLHGAFSELHAGDASAREHASTAIQHFFLRKER' A
#
# COMPACT_ATOMS: atom_id res chain seq x y z
N MET A 1 -2.84 -10.20 -8.74
CA MET A 1 -2.27 -9.68 -7.47
C MET A 1 -0.73 -9.57 -7.45
N ASN A 2 0.06 -10.65 -7.52
CA ASN A 2 1.53 -10.57 -7.28
C ASN A 2 2.32 -9.64 -8.23
N ALA A 3 1.99 -9.60 -9.53
CA ALA A 3 2.69 -8.72 -10.49
C ALA A 3 2.44 -7.21 -10.25
N GLN A 4 1.25 -6.86 -9.74
CA GLN A 4 0.88 -5.48 -9.46
C GLN A 4 1.61 -4.98 -8.20
N ALA A 5 1.63 -5.78 -7.13
CA ALA A 5 2.39 -5.48 -5.93
C ALA A 5 3.89 -5.29 -6.23
N GLU A 6 4.47 -6.16 -7.07
CA GLU A 6 5.87 -6.05 -7.47
C GLU A 6 6.16 -4.77 -8.27
N SER A 7 5.27 -4.39 -9.20
CA SER A 7 5.40 -3.15 -9.95
C SER A 7 5.39 -1.90 -9.06
N TRP A 8 4.57 -1.89 -8.00
CA TRP A 8 4.54 -0.81 -7.03
C TRP A 8 5.80 -0.76 -6.18
N ARG A 9 6.26 -1.93 -5.72
CA ARG A 9 7.53 -2.06 -4.99
C ARG A 9 8.69 -1.49 -5.81
N ALA A 10 8.80 -1.88 -7.08
CA ALA A 10 9.83 -1.37 -7.98
C ALA A 10 9.73 0.16 -8.17
N ALA A 11 8.52 0.69 -8.37
CA ALA A 11 8.31 2.13 -8.55
C ALA A 11 8.66 2.96 -7.31
N GLU A 12 8.32 2.49 -6.10
CA GLU A 12 8.70 3.18 -4.86
C GLU A 12 10.21 3.11 -4.60
N LEU A 13 10.84 1.96 -4.83
CA LEU A 13 12.30 1.82 -4.72
C LEU A 13 13.02 2.75 -5.69
N ALA A 14 12.53 2.88 -6.92
CA ALA A 14 13.11 3.81 -7.90
C ALA A 14 13.01 5.27 -7.44
N ARG A 15 11.89 5.67 -6.81
CA ARG A 15 11.75 7.00 -6.20
C ARG A 15 12.72 7.21 -5.03
N ALA A 16 12.80 6.25 -4.12
CA ALA A 16 13.70 6.32 -2.97
C ALA A 16 15.17 6.45 -3.41
N ARG A 17 15.61 5.63 -4.37
CA ARG A 17 16.97 5.71 -4.94
C ARG A 17 17.25 7.09 -5.55
N ARG A 18 16.29 7.66 -6.29
CA ARG A 18 16.44 9.01 -6.85
C ARG A 18 16.53 10.08 -5.76
N ALA A 19 15.81 9.93 -4.66
CA ALA A 19 15.85 10.87 -3.53
C ALA A 19 17.19 10.82 -2.79
N LEU A 20 17.67 9.62 -2.46
CA LEU A 20 18.98 9.42 -1.87
C LEU A 20 20.11 9.98 -2.76
N ALA A 21 20.03 9.75 -4.07
CA ALA A 21 21.02 10.27 -5.01
C ALA A 21 21.04 11.82 -5.10
N ARG A 22 19.94 12.49 -4.71
CA ARG A 22 19.89 13.95 -4.61
C ARG A 22 20.41 14.48 -3.26
N GLY A 23 20.70 13.60 -2.31
CA GLY A 23 21.09 13.97 -0.95
C GLY A 23 19.91 14.28 -0.03
N ASP A 24 18.69 13.84 -0.39
CA ASP A 24 17.54 13.94 0.51
C ASP A 24 17.82 13.14 1.80
N ASP A 25 17.31 13.62 2.93
CA ASP A 25 17.49 12.97 4.24
C ASP A 25 17.00 11.51 4.22
N VAL A 26 17.82 10.61 4.78
CA VAL A 26 17.57 9.16 4.70
C VAL A 26 16.29 8.77 5.42
N ASP A 27 16.04 9.33 6.61
CA ASP A 27 14.86 9.00 7.40
C ASP A 27 13.59 9.47 6.68
N ALA A 28 13.62 10.68 6.12
CA ALA A 28 12.52 11.20 5.31
C ALA A 28 12.23 10.33 4.06
N VAL A 29 13.28 9.82 3.40
CA VAL A 29 13.11 8.93 2.24
C VAL A 29 12.50 7.59 2.65
N LEU A 30 12.96 7.00 3.75
CA LEU A 30 12.43 5.74 4.26
C LEU A 30 10.97 5.86 4.69
N GLU A 31 10.61 6.95 5.38
CA GLU A 31 9.22 7.24 5.75
C GLU A 31 8.33 7.40 4.51
N SER A 32 8.81 8.14 3.51
CA SER A 32 8.08 8.30 2.25
C SER A 32 7.89 6.98 1.49
N LEU A 33 8.89 6.11 1.49
CA LEU A 33 8.83 4.77 0.89
C LEU A 33 7.79 3.90 1.61
N ALA A 34 7.86 3.82 2.94
CA ALA A 34 6.95 3.03 3.76
C ALA A 34 5.49 3.47 3.59
N ARG A 35 5.24 4.78 3.60
CA ARG A 35 3.91 5.37 3.37
C ARG A 35 3.39 5.08 1.97
N GLY A 36 4.22 5.25 0.93
CA GLY A 36 3.82 5.03 -0.45
C GLY A 36 3.45 3.57 -0.74
N LEU A 37 4.19 2.61 -0.18
CA LEU A 37 3.86 1.19 -0.28
C LEU A 37 2.56 0.86 0.44
N SER A 38 2.40 1.32 1.68
CA SER A 38 1.20 1.04 2.49
C SER A 38 -0.06 1.57 1.81
N GLN A 39 -0.03 2.79 1.29
CA GLN A 39 -1.16 3.38 0.58
C GLN A 39 -1.55 2.60 -0.68
N LYS A 40 -0.58 2.13 -1.46
CA LYS A 40 -0.84 1.36 -2.68
C LYS A 40 -1.34 -0.05 -2.39
N MET A 41 -0.78 -0.71 -1.38
CA MET A 41 -1.24 -2.03 -0.95
C MET A 41 -2.67 -1.98 -0.39
N LEU A 42 -2.98 -0.97 0.43
CA LEU A 42 -4.33 -0.76 0.96
C LEU A 42 -5.31 -0.37 -0.16
N HIS A 43 -5.00 0.64 -0.96
CA HIS A 43 -5.91 1.11 -2.01
C HIS A 43 -6.10 0.09 -3.13
N GLY A 44 -5.08 -0.71 -3.44
CA GLY A 44 -5.17 -1.84 -4.35
C GLY A 44 -6.12 -2.94 -3.86
N ALA A 45 -5.94 -3.37 -2.61
CA ALA A 45 -6.84 -4.35 -1.98
C ALA A 45 -8.28 -3.81 -1.90
N PHE A 46 -8.45 -2.54 -1.50
CA PHE A 46 -9.76 -1.89 -1.46
C PHE A 46 -10.37 -1.71 -2.87
N SER A 47 -9.59 -1.45 -3.92
CA SER A 47 -10.12 -1.25 -5.28
C SER A 47 -10.64 -2.54 -5.91
N GLU A 48 -9.95 -3.67 -5.70
CA GLU A 48 -10.47 -4.98 -6.13
C GLU A 48 -11.79 -5.32 -5.41
N LEU A 49 -11.93 -4.87 -4.17
CA LEU A 49 -13.11 -5.05 -3.34
C LEU A 49 -14.29 -4.11 -3.68
N HIS A 50 -14.04 -2.94 -4.28
CA HIS A 50 -15.07 -1.97 -4.68
C HIS A 50 -15.68 -2.25 -6.06
N ALA A 51 -15.18 -3.23 -6.80
CA ALA A 51 -15.71 -3.60 -8.13
C ALA A 51 -17.05 -4.36 -8.10
N GLY A 52 -17.63 -4.62 -6.92
CA GLY A 52 -18.96 -5.24 -6.74
C GLY A 52 -19.96 -4.32 -6.04
N ASP A 53 -21.25 -4.73 -6.02
CA ASP A 53 -22.36 -3.96 -5.45
C ASP A 53 -22.20 -3.65 -3.93
N ALA A 54 -23.16 -2.94 -3.33
CA ALA A 54 -23.16 -2.59 -1.90
C ALA A 54 -22.78 -3.75 -0.95
N SER A 55 -23.18 -4.98 -1.25
CA SER A 55 -22.81 -6.22 -0.52
C SER A 55 -21.31 -6.55 -0.63
N ALA A 56 -20.67 -6.29 -1.77
CA ALA A 56 -19.23 -6.47 -1.93
C ALA A 56 -18.43 -5.45 -1.09
N ARG A 57 -18.94 -4.21 -0.99
CA ARG A 57 -18.35 -3.16 -0.12
C ARG A 57 -18.43 -3.50 1.37
N GLU A 58 -19.49 -4.16 1.81
CA GLU A 58 -19.65 -4.58 3.21
C GLU A 58 -18.69 -5.73 3.56
N HIS A 59 -18.56 -6.71 2.66
CA HIS A 59 -17.58 -7.80 2.79
C HIS A 59 -16.14 -7.28 2.75
N ALA A 60 -15.85 -6.30 1.90
CA ALA A 60 -14.56 -5.63 1.81
C ALA A 60 -14.12 -4.96 3.10
N SER A 61 -15.03 -4.17 3.70
CA SER A 61 -14.80 -3.47 4.95
C SER A 61 -14.52 -4.46 6.08
N THR A 62 -15.30 -5.54 6.14
CA THR A 62 -15.13 -6.62 7.12
C THR A 62 -13.79 -7.33 6.94
N ALA A 63 -13.41 -7.66 5.70
CA ALA A 63 -12.14 -8.31 5.41
C ALA A 63 -10.94 -7.43 5.81
N ILE A 64 -11.00 -6.13 5.57
CA ILE A 64 -9.89 -5.23 5.90
C ILE A 64 -9.79 -4.97 7.40
N GLN A 65 -10.92 -4.88 8.10
CA GLN A 65 -10.93 -4.89 9.56
C GLN A 65 -10.29 -6.18 10.11
N HIS A 66 -10.60 -7.33 9.51
CA HIS A 66 -10.11 -8.61 9.99
C HIS A 66 -8.61 -8.84 9.69
N PHE A 67 -8.13 -8.47 8.50
CA PHE A 67 -6.77 -8.75 8.05
C PHE A 67 -5.75 -7.67 8.43
N PHE A 68 -6.16 -6.40 8.55
CA PHE A 68 -5.21 -5.29 8.75
C PHE A 68 -5.43 -4.50 10.06
N LEU A 69 -6.62 -4.55 10.67
CA LEU A 69 -6.96 -3.71 11.83
C LEU A 69 -7.31 -4.51 13.08
N ARG A 70 -7.16 -5.84 13.06
CA ARG A 70 -7.23 -6.64 14.26
C ARG A 70 -6.06 -6.26 15.14
N LYS A 71 -6.31 -5.37 16.11
CA LYS A 71 -5.39 -5.07 17.22
C LYS A 71 -4.86 -6.41 17.71
N GLU A 72 -3.54 -6.57 17.64
CA GLU A 72 -2.85 -7.66 18.30
C GLU A 72 -3.38 -7.76 19.73
N ARG A 73 -3.78 -8.97 20.15
CA ARG A 73 -4.07 -9.25 21.55
C ARG A 73 -2.77 -9.49 22.29
#